data_AF-A0AA41BX19-F1
#
_entry.id   AF-A0AA41BX19-F1
#
_cell.length_a   1.000
_cell.length_b   1.000
_cell.length_c   1.000
_cell.angle_alpha   90.00
_cell.angle_beta   90.00
_cell.angle_gamma   90.00
#
_symmetry.space_group_name_H-M   'P 1'
#
loop_
_entity.id
_entity.type
_entity.pdbx_description
1 polymer ?
#
loop_
_entity_poly.entity_id
_entity_poly.type
_entity_poly.pdbx_seq_one_letter_code
_entity_poly.pdbx_strand_id
1 'polypeptide(L)'
;MVKENVNSKNKSIFKAVIFLLCFSSGCTSTVSPSPATSINSTPHCISGVDSLDSNPQNLYHVMLVCVNANNYQQAVLLYAKAGTLTWYYSLKEDSESNRIRHKTLLSETLSSLNKSQKEKLTQALGDNLNILTKRELLCSRIVLPQKSTATNTESFRQDYWDKAKKGYLHCQNIVRG
;
A
#
# COMPACT_ATOMS: atom_id res chain seq x y z
N MET A 1 -32.52 -18.03 46.72
CA MET A 1 -33.93 -18.46 46.90
C MET A 1 -34.77 -17.20 47.03
N VAL A 2 -35.32 -16.70 45.92
CA VAL A 2 -36.68 -16.97 45.41
C VAL A 2 -37.77 -16.53 46.40
N LYS A 3 -38.43 -15.40 46.14
CA LYS A 3 -39.76 -15.38 45.50
C LYS A 3 -40.22 -13.94 45.28
N GLU A 4 -40.56 -13.64 44.03
CA GLU A 4 -41.47 -12.55 43.68
C GLU A 4 -42.83 -12.78 44.33
N ASN A 5 -43.56 -11.70 44.64
CA ASN A 5 -44.96 -11.65 44.24
C ASN A 5 -45.49 -10.22 44.10
N VAL A 6 -46.19 -10.05 42.99
CA VAL A 6 -46.85 -8.86 42.45
C VAL A 6 -48.17 -8.62 43.19
N ASN A 7 -48.57 -7.37 43.46
CA ASN A 7 -49.91 -6.92 43.05
C ASN A 7 -50.14 -5.41 42.96
N SER A 8 -50.85 -5.10 41.88
CA SER A 8 -51.43 -3.88 41.34
C SER A 8 -52.30 -3.06 42.31
N LYS A 9 -52.29 -1.73 42.14
CA LYS A 9 -53.52 -0.92 42.15
C LYS A 9 -53.39 0.34 41.29
N ASN A 10 -54.18 0.33 40.22
CA ASN A 10 -54.57 1.42 39.32
C ASN A 10 -54.61 2.83 39.93
N LYS A 11 -54.16 3.82 39.15
CA LYS A 11 -55.05 4.89 38.67
C LYS A 11 -54.51 5.54 37.41
N SER A 12 -55.34 5.44 36.38
CA SER A 12 -55.25 6.07 35.07
C SER A 12 -55.43 7.58 35.17
N ILE A 13 -55.19 8.24 34.02
CA ILE A 13 -55.51 9.61 33.63
C ILE A 13 -54.33 10.57 33.73
N PHE A 14 -53.56 10.67 32.65
CA PHE A 14 -53.16 11.99 32.15
C PHE A 14 -53.11 11.96 30.63
N LYS A 15 -54.11 12.64 30.04
CA LYS A 15 -54.15 12.98 28.62
C LYS A 15 -53.03 13.98 28.34
N ALA A 16 -52.22 13.73 27.33
CA ALA A 16 -51.58 14.79 26.56
C ALA A 16 -51.20 14.24 25.19
N VAL A 17 -52.11 14.44 24.25
CA VAL A 17 -51.83 14.43 22.81
C VAL A 17 -50.84 15.57 22.58
N ILE A 18 -49.57 15.24 22.34
CA ILE A 18 -48.58 16.21 21.86
C ILE A 18 -48.07 15.71 20.52
N PHE A 19 -48.57 16.42 19.51
CA PHE A 19 -48.21 16.43 18.11
C PHE A 19 -46.68 16.55 17.97
N LEU A 20 -46.00 15.45 17.67
CA LEU A 20 -44.54 15.46 17.46
C LEU A 20 -44.27 15.86 16.00
N LEU A 21 -44.07 17.16 15.82
CA LEU A 21 -43.58 17.76 14.58
C LEU A 21 -42.20 17.16 14.25
N CYS A 22 -42.10 16.48 13.11
CA CYS A 22 -40.83 16.12 12.49
C CYS A 22 -40.11 17.39 12.04
N PHE A 23 -39.31 17.99 12.93
CA PHE A 23 -38.28 18.94 12.53
C PHE A 23 -37.14 18.15 11.89
N SER A 24 -37.07 18.19 10.57
CA SER A 24 -35.91 17.81 9.79
C SER A 24 -34.73 18.70 10.17
N SER A 25 -33.94 18.27 11.15
CA SER A 25 -32.62 18.83 11.42
C SER A 25 -31.69 18.46 10.26
N GLY A 26 -31.62 19.34 9.25
CA GLY A 26 -30.55 19.33 8.29
C GLY A 26 -29.25 19.71 9.00
N CYS A 27 -28.31 18.78 9.11
CA CYS A 27 -26.95 19.10 9.50
C CYS A 27 -26.32 19.96 8.39
N THR A 28 -26.36 21.29 8.56
CA THR A 28 -25.43 22.15 7.83
C THR A 28 -24.07 22.03 8.52
N SER A 29 -23.27 21.07 8.07
CA SER A 29 -21.85 21.04 8.39
C SER A 29 -21.21 22.20 7.64
N THR A 30 -21.06 23.34 8.32
CA THR A 30 -20.12 24.38 7.91
C THR A 30 -18.72 23.82 8.07
N VAL A 31 -18.27 23.06 7.07
CA VAL A 31 -16.86 22.73 6.89
C VAL A 31 -16.20 24.04 6.50
N SER A 32 -15.47 24.66 7.44
CA SER A 32 -14.57 25.76 7.10
C SER A 32 -13.70 25.30 5.93
N PRO A 33 -13.67 26.03 4.79
CA PRO A 33 -12.69 25.74 3.76
C PRO A 33 -11.34 26.13 4.36
N SER A 34 -10.63 25.14 4.90
CA SER A 34 -9.20 25.28 5.10
C SER A 34 -8.64 25.69 3.73
N PRO A 35 -7.79 26.74 3.66
CA PRO A 35 -7.23 27.15 2.40
C PRO A 35 -6.60 25.92 1.77
N ALA A 36 -7.08 25.56 0.58
CA ALA A 36 -6.47 24.54 -0.23
C ALA A 36 -5.05 25.03 -0.51
N THR A 37 -4.11 24.65 0.37
CA THR A 37 -2.70 24.66 0.04
C THR A 37 -2.63 23.76 -1.17
N SER A 38 -2.52 24.38 -2.35
CA SER A 38 -2.27 23.69 -3.59
C SER A 38 -1.10 22.77 -3.31
N ILE A 39 -1.39 21.47 -3.23
CA ILE A 39 -0.34 20.47 -3.21
C ILE A 39 0.30 20.65 -4.57
N ASN A 40 1.44 21.35 -4.59
CA ASN A 40 2.42 21.23 -5.66
C ASN A 40 2.82 19.76 -5.65
N SER A 41 1.96 18.96 -6.25
CA SER A 41 2.09 17.54 -6.43
C SER A 41 3.21 17.45 -7.44
N THR A 42 4.44 17.24 -6.96
CA THR A 42 5.56 16.94 -7.85
C THR A 42 5.09 15.79 -8.74
N PRO A 43 4.90 16.01 -10.06
CA PRO A 43 4.21 15.05 -10.92
C PRO A 43 4.88 13.68 -10.96
N HIS A 44 6.13 13.61 -10.55
CA HIS A 44 7.01 12.46 -10.76
C HIS A 44 6.86 11.31 -9.77
N CYS A 45 6.22 11.48 -8.60
CA CYS A 45 6.01 10.34 -7.69
C CYS A 45 4.65 9.63 -7.91
N ILE A 46 3.77 10.14 -8.79
CA ILE A 46 2.41 9.59 -8.93
C ILE A 46 2.21 8.83 -10.24
N SER A 47 2.94 9.15 -11.31
CA SER A 47 2.69 8.57 -12.64
C SER A 47 3.46 7.26 -12.89
N GLY A 48 2.72 6.17 -13.06
CA GLY A 48 3.12 5.07 -13.94
C GLY A 48 3.89 3.91 -13.32
N VAL A 49 3.53 3.43 -12.13
CA VAL A 49 4.04 2.12 -11.63
C VAL A 49 3.73 1.02 -12.64
N ASP A 50 2.62 1.13 -13.36
CA ASP A 50 2.16 0.13 -14.32
C ASP A 50 2.88 0.18 -15.67
N SER A 51 3.48 1.33 -16.04
CA SER A 51 4.27 1.49 -17.27
C SER A 51 5.78 1.50 -17.04
N LEU A 52 6.24 1.39 -15.79
CA LEU A 52 7.66 1.31 -15.48
C LEU A 52 8.19 -0.01 -16.05
N ASP A 53 9.09 0.15 -17.02
CA ASP A 53 9.84 -0.92 -17.66
C ASP A 53 10.31 -1.94 -16.62
N SER A 54 10.47 -3.18 -17.08
CA SER A 54 10.93 -4.30 -16.27
C SER A 54 12.43 -4.19 -15.92
N ASN A 55 12.84 -3.05 -15.38
CA ASN A 55 14.19 -2.69 -15.03
C ASN A 55 14.26 -2.25 -13.55
N PRO A 56 14.89 -3.05 -12.66
CA PRO A 56 15.03 -2.73 -11.24
C PRO A 56 15.73 -1.39 -10.96
N GLN A 57 16.69 -0.98 -11.80
CA GLN A 57 17.41 0.29 -11.67
C GLN A 57 16.44 1.46 -11.76
N ASN A 58 15.56 1.45 -12.76
CA ASN A 58 14.57 2.50 -12.97
C ASN A 58 13.59 2.57 -11.79
N LEU A 59 13.16 1.42 -11.27
CA LEU A 59 12.28 1.35 -10.11
C LEU A 59 12.93 1.96 -8.86
N TYR A 60 14.21 1.68 -8.61
CA TYR A 60 14.95 2.30 -7.50
C TYR A 60 15.20 3.79 -7.71
N HIS A 61 15.47 4.23 -8.94
CA HIS A 61 15.58 5.65 -9.25
C HIS A 61 14.28 6.40 -8.94
N VAL A 62 13.12 5.88 -9.38
CA VAL A 62 11.82 6.47 -9.06
C VAL A 62 11.52 6.38 -7.56
N MET A 63 11.98 5.33 -6.88
CA MET A 63 11.86 5.23 -5.42
C MET A 63 12.55 6.42 -4.73
N LEU A 64 13.73 6.84 -5.18
CA LEU A 64 14.42 8.02 -4.66
C LEU A 64 13.63 9.30 -4.88
N VAL A 65 13.04 9.47 -6.06
CA VAL A 65 12.17 10.62 -6.36
C VAL A 65 11.02 10.67 -5.35
N CYS A 66 10.41 9.53 -5.05
CA CYS A 66 9.34 9.44 -4.04
C CYS A 66 9.81 9.71 -2.61
N VAL A 67 11.00 9.24 -2.23
CA VAL A 67 11.59 9.55 -0.92
C VAL A 67 11.86 11.07 -0.80
N ASN A 68 12.38 11.69 -1.85
CA ASN A 68 12.63 13.14 -1.88
C ASN A 68 11.32 13.95 -1.82
N ALA A 69 10.22 13.41 -2.34
CA ALA A 69 8.88 13.97 -2.23
C ALA A 69 8.16 13.63 -0.90
N ASN A 70 8.83 12.97 0.06
CA ASN A 70 8.25 12.45 1.31
C ASN A 70 7.09 11.45 1.12
N ASN A 71 6.94 10.87 -0.06
CA ASN A 71 5.92 9.85 -0.34
C ASN A 71 6.48 8.44 -0.09
N TYR A 72 6.60 8.09 1.20
CA TYR A 72 7.18 6.82 1.62
C TYR A 72 6.28 5.61 1.31
N GLN A 73 4.96 5.79 1.20
CA GLN A 73 4.06 4.71 0.81
C GLN A 73 4.36 4.23 -0.62
N GLN A 74 4.56 5.18 -1.54
CA GLN A 74 4.92 4.88 -2.91
C GLN A 74 6.35 4.32 -3.02
N ALA A 75 7.28 4.85 -2.21
CA ALA A 75 8.64 4.32 -2.15
C ALA A 75 8.65 2.84 -1.70
N VAL A 76 7.82 2.46 -0.73
CA VAL A 76 7.67 1.04 -0.30
C VAL A 76 7.16 0.17 -1.45
N LEU A 77 6.20 0.65 -2.24
CA LEU A 77 5.70 -0.10 -3.40
C LEU A 77 6.78 -0.31 -4.45
N LEU A 78 7.58 0.71 -4.75
CA LEU A 78 8.69 0.66 -5.70
C LEU A 78 9.82 -0.24 -5.21
N TYR A 79 10.17 -0.17 -3.92
CA TYR A 79 11.09 -1.10 -3.27
C TYR A 79 10.66 -2.55 -3.46
N ALA A 80 9.40 -2.85 -3.13
CA ALA A 80 8.83 -4.18 -3.24
C ALA A 80 8.87 -4.68 -4.69
N LYS A 81 8.46 -3.85 -5.65
CA LYS A 81 8.46 -4.19 -7.07
C LYS A 81 9.88 -4.43 -7.60
N ALA A 82 10.83 -3.57 -7.26
CA ALA A 82 12.23 -3.70 -7.68
C ALA A 82 12.86 -4.99 -7.16
N GLY A 83 12.68 -5.27 -5.87
CA GLY A 83 13.23 -6.46 -5.24
C GLY A 83 12.59 -7.76 -5.74
N THR A 84 11.27 -7.80 -5.91
CA THR A 84 10.59 -8.94 -6.54
C THR A 84 11.10 -9.16 -7.96
N LEU A 85 11.32 -8.10 -8.73
CA LEU A 85 11.84 -8.22 -10.09
C LEU A 85 13.29 -8.74 -10.15
N THR A 86 14.17 -8.30 -9.25
CA THR A 86 15.52 -8.87 -9.15
C THR A 86 15.49 -10.35 -8.77
N TRP A 87 14.57 -10.74 -7.89
CA TRP A 87 14.40 -12.15 -7.51
C TRP A 87 13.83 -12.97 -8.68
N TYR A 88 12.88 -12.42 -9.43
CA TYR A 88 12.36 -13.03 -10.65
C TYR A 88 13.49 -13.34 -11.65
N TYR A 89 14.37 -12.38 -11.93
CA TYR A 89 15.50 -12.61 -12.84
C TYR A 89 16.49 -13.64 -12.29
N SER A 90 16.71 -13.68 -10.97
CA SER A 90 17.53 -14.74 -10.37
C SER A 90 16.95 -16.15 -10.56
N LEU A 91 15.61 -16.28 -10.51
CA LEU A 91 14.92 -17.55 -10.77
C LEU A 91 14.91 -17.91 -12.26
N LYS A 92 14.85 -16.91 -13.14
CA LYS A 92 14.82 -17.11 -14.59
C LYS A 92 16.16 -17.57 -15.14
N GLU A 93 17.24 -16.95 -14.69
CA GLU A 93 18.59 -17.15 -15.24
C GLU A 93 19.43 -18.10 -14.38
N ASP A 94 18.86 -18.64 -13.29
CA ASP A 94 19.55 -19.46 -12.27
C ASP A 94 20.90 -18.87 -11.85
N SER A 95 20.92 -17.56 -11.61
CA SER A 95 22.16 -16.80 -11.44
C SER A 95 22.20 -16.04 -10.12
N GLU A 96 23.20 -16.37 -9.29
CA GLU A 96 23.52 -15.64 -8.06
C GLU A 96 23.86 -14.17 -8.36
N SER A 97 24.34 -13.87 -9.58
CA SER A 97 24.62 -12.49 -10.03
C SER A 97 23.41 -11.57 -9.92
N ASN A 98 22.19 -12.06 -10.17
CA ASN A 98 20.96 -11.28 -10.05
C ASN A 98 20.54 -11.04 -8.59
N ARG A 99 20.89 -11.95 -7.68
CA ARG A 99 20.67 -11.74 -6.23
C ARG A 99 21.66 -10.72 -5.67
N ILE A 100 22.91 -10.76 -6.12
CA ILE A 100 23.92 -9.74 -5.81
C ILE A 100 23.47 -8.38 -6.34
N ARG A 101 22.95 -8.32 -7.59
CA ARG A 101 22.44 -7.10 -8.22
C ARG A 101 21.38 -6.40 -7.38
N HIS A 102 20.47 -7.13 -6.72
CA HIS A 102 19.52 -6.53 -5.79
C HIS A 102 20.22 -5.77 -4.66
N LYS A 103 21.16 -6.42 -3.97
CA LYS A 103 21.88 -5.84 -2.84
C LYS A 103 22.70 -4.62 -3.25
N THR A 104 23.37 -4.71 -4.39
CA THR A 104 24.15 -3.59 -4.95
C THR A 104 23.26 -2.39 -5.24
N LEU A 105 22.20 -2.58 -6.02
CA LEU A 105 21.29 -1.49 -6.37
C LEU A 105 20.63 -0.87 -5.15
N LEU A 106 20.17 -1.69 -4.21
CA LEU A 106 19.58 -1.19 -2.97
C LEU A 106 20.61 -0.41 -2.15
N SER A 107 21.85 -0.90 -2.03
CA SER A 107 22.92 -0.23 -1.29
C SER A 107 23.26 1.13 -1.90
N GLU A 108 23.42 1.21 -3.22
CA GLU A 108 23.64 2.46 -3.96
C GLU A 108 22.47 3.43 -3.76
N THR A 109 21.25 2.92 -3.83
CA THR A 109 20.04 3.72 -3.63
C THR A 109 20.01 4.29 -2.21
N LEU A 110 20.24 3.45 -1.20
CA LEU A 110 20.27 3.88 0.19
C LEU A 110 21.43 4.83 0.47
N SER A 111 22.60 4.68 -0.16
CA SER A 111 23.74 5.57 0.09
C SER A 111 23.45 7.03 -0.30
N SER A 112 22.60 7.24 -1.32
CA SER A 112 22.15 8.56 -1.77
C SER A 112 21.19 9.27 -0.80
N LEU A 113 20.60 8.56 0.17
CA LEU A 113 19.68 9.12 1.13
C LEU A 113 20.40 9.70 2.35
N ASN A 114 19.90 10.84 2.83
CA ASN A 114 20.34 11.38 4.11
C ASN A 114 19.82 10.55 5.30
N LYS A 115 20.33 10.81 6.50
CA LYS A 115 19.97 10.05 7.72
C LYS A 115 18.46 10.03 7.98
N SER A 116 17.80 11.20 7.95
CA SER A 116 16.36 11.30 8.21
C SER A 116 15.53 10.53 7.16
N GLN A 117 15.93 10.60 5.88
CA GLN A 117 15.28 9.86 4.81
C GLN A 117 15.43 8.34 4.98
N LYS A 118 16.62 7.87 5.37
CA LYS A 118 16.87 6.45 5.68
C LYS A 118 15.99 5.97 6.83
N GLU A 119 15.90 6.74 7.91
CA GLU A 119 15.08 6.40 9.07
C GLU A 119 13.60 6.31 8.70
N LYS A 120 13.06 7.32 8.01
CA LYS A 120 11.66 7.32 7.56
C LYS A 120 11.35 6.20 6.57
N LEU A 121 12.25 5.93 5.63
CA LEU A 121 12.08 4.81 4.69
C LEU A 121 12.12 3.46 5.43
N THR A 122 13.05 3.29 6.37
CA THR A 122 13.17 2.07 7.18
C THR A 122 11.91 1.85 8.02
N GLN A 123 11.40 2.90 8.65
CA GLN A 123 10.14 2.85 9.39
C GLN A 123 8.98 2.46 8.48
N ALA A 124 8.83 3.12 7.32
CA ALA A 124 7.77 2.81 6.37
C ALA A 124 7.85 1.37 5.84
N LEU A 125 9.06 0.86 5.59
CA LEU A 125 9.29 -0.54 5.22
C LEU A 125 8.88 -1.48 6.35
N GLY A 126 9.31 -1.22 7.58
CA GLY A 126 8.93 -2.00 8.75
C GLY A 126 7.41 -2.04 8.96
N ASP A 127 6.75 -0.89 8.86
CA ASP A 127 5.31 -0.75 9.02
C ASP A 127 4.50 -1.53 7.97
N ASN A 128 5.07 -1.78 6.79
CA ASN A 128 4.39 -2.52 5.72
C ASN A 128 4.81 -3.99 5.64
N LEU A 129 6.07 -4.31 5.90
CA LEU A 129 6.62 -5.66 5.72
C LEU A 129 6.54 -6.52 6.99
N ASN A 130 6.54 -5.93 8.19
CA ASN A 130 6.50 -6.70 9.42
C ASN A 130 5.08 -7.03 9.87
N ILE A 131 4.07 -6.32 9.34
CA ILE A 131 2.65 -6.53 9.65
C ILE A 131 2.03 -7.38 8.54
N LEU A 132 1.53 -8.57 8.88
CA LEU A 132 1.04 -9.56 7.90
C LEU A 132 0.00 -8.97 6.93
N THR A 133 -1.03 -8.30 7.44
CA THR A 133 -2.13 -7.77 6.61
C THR A 133 -1.67 -6.66 5.66
N LYS A 134 -0.76 -5.78 6.12
CA LYS A 134 -0.17 -4.75 5.27
C LYS A 134 0.78 -5.34 4.23
N ARG A 135 1.52 -6.38 4.60
CA ARG A 135 2.38 -7.10 3.67
C ARG A 135 1.57 -7.80 2.59
N GLU A 136 0.46 -8.43 2.94
CA GLU A 136 -0.45 -9.05 1.97
C GLU A 136 -1.08 -8.01 1.03
N LEU A 137 -1.48 -6.85 1.56
CA LEU A 137 -1.96 -5.74 0.74
C LEU A 137 -0.87 -5.19 -0.20
N LEU A 138 0.37 -5.10 0.27
CA LEU A 138 1.51 -4.72 -0.57
C LEU A 138 1.74 -5.77 -1.67
N CYS A 139 1.69 -7.05 -1.31
CA CYS A 139 1.79 -8.17 -2.24
C CYS A 139 0.69 -8.12 -3.31
N SER A 140 -0.56 -7.78 -2.99
CA SER A 140 -1.63 -7.71 -3.99
C SER A 140 -1.46 -6.55 -4.98
N ARG A 141 -0.80 -5.46 -4.56
CA ARG A 141 -0.55 -4.28 -5.41
C ARG A 141 0.61 -4.46 -6.39
N ILE A 142 1.55 -5.38 -6.13
CA ILE A 142 2.65 -5.65 -7.06
C ILE A 142 2.25 -6.74 -8.08
N VAL A 143 1.86 -6.28 -9.25
CA VAL A 143 1.49 -7.12 -10.39
C VAL A 143 2.68 -7.39 -11.32
N LEU A 144 2.60 -8.48 -12.07
CA LEU A 144 3.58 -8.85 -13.08
C LEU A 144 3.68 -7.72 -14.12
N PRO A 145 4.88 -7.24 -14.47
CA PRO A 145 5.02 -6.22 -15.50
C PRO A 145 4.42 -6.69 -16.84
N GLN A 146 3.59 -5.86 -17.45
CA GLN A 146 3.15 -6.07 -18.83
C GLN A 146 4.27 -5.65 -19.78
N LYS A 147 4.47 -6.39 -20.87
CA LYS A 147 5.46 -6.02 -21.89
C LYS A 147 5.02 -4.75 -22.61
N SER A 148 5.92 -3.79 -22.73
CA SER A 148 5.89 -2.82 -23.82
C SER A 148 6.21 -3.54 -25.12
N THR A 149 5.28 -3.52 -26.07
CA THR A 149 5.36 -4.20 -27.36
C THR A 149 6.43 -3.57 -28.26
N ALA A 150 7.50 -4.31 -28.59
CA ALA A 150 8.21 -4.13 -29.87
C ALA A 150 9.10 -5.29 -30.30
N THR A 151 9.91 -5.93 -29.44
CA THR A 151 11.05 -6.72 -29.98
C THR A 151 11.55 -7.94 -29.21
N ASN A 152 10.98 -8.31 -28.05
CA ASN A 152 11.40 -9.52 -27.34
C ASN A 152 10.20 -10.42 -27.03
N THR A 153 10.25 -11.68 -27.45
CA THR A 153 9.11 -12.62 -27.51
C THR A 153 8.90 -13.43 -26.23
N GLU A 154 9.77 -13.35 -25.24
CA GLU A 154 9.65 -14.19 -24.04
C GLU A 154 8.77 -13.56 -22.95
N SER A 155 7.53 -14.01 -22.82
CA SER A 155 6.56 -13.49 -21.85
C SER A 155 7.04 -13.68 -20.40
N PHE A 156 6.75 -12.71 -19.52
CA PHE A 156 6.97 -12.91 -18.10
C PHE A 156 6.19 -14.13 -17.60
N ARG A 157 6.85 -15.02 -16.85
CA ARG A 157 6.19 -16.21 -16.34
C ARG A 157 5.59 -15.96 -14.96
N GLN A 158 4.28 -16.19 -14.84
CA GLN A 158 3.56 -16.00 -13.58
C GLN A 158 4.11 -16.88 -12.46
N ASP A 159 4.53 -18.12 -12.75
CA ASP A 159 5.06 -19.05 -11.75
C ASP A 159 6.35 -18.53 -11.09
N TYR A 160 7.24 -17.91 -11.86
CA TYR A 160 8.45 -17.27 -11.35
C TYR A 160 8.14 -15.98 -10.60
N TRP A 161 7.13 -15.22 -11.02
CA TRP A 161 6.70 -14.04 -10.30
C TRP A 161 6.13 -14.38 -8.93
N ASP A 162 5.28 -15.40 -8.86
CA ASP A 162 4.70 -15.90 -7.61
C ASP A 162 5.80 -16.40 -6.66
N LYS A 163 6.76 -17.19 -7.18
CA LYS A 163 7.95 -17.62 -6.42
C LYS A 163 8.80 -16.45 -5.95
N ALA A 164 8.97 -15.41 -6.77
CA ALA A 164 9.72 -14.22 -6.40
C ALA A 164 9.03 -13.42 -5.29
N LYS A 165 7.71 -13.24 -5.36
CA LYS A 165 6.92 -12.61 -4.30
C LYS A 165 7.03 -13.37 -2.97
N LYS A 166 6.96 -14.70 -3.04
CA LYS A 166 7.13 -15.56 -1.86
C LYS A 166 8.57 -15.53 -1.31
N GLY A 167 9.58 -15.58 -2.19
CA GLY A 167 10.99 -15.65 -1.80
C GLY A 167 11.52 -14.33 -1.24
N TYR A 168 11.12 -13.21 -1.85
CA TYR A 168 11.61 -11.89 -1.46
C TYR A 168 10.76 -11.20 -0.38
N LEU A 169 9.43 -11.19 -0.56
CA LEU A 169 8.52 -10.48 0.35
C LEU A 169 7.79 -11.41 1.30
N HIS A 170 8.02 -12.72 1.26
CA HIS A 170 7.31 -13.68 2.11
C HIS A 170 5.76 -13.59 1.98
N CYS A 171 5.27 -13.31 0.77
CA CYS A 171 3.83 -13.33 0.48
C CYS A 171 3.28 -14.75 0.68
N GLN A 172 2.24 -14.89 1.50
CA GLN A 172 1.61 -16.19 1.84
C GLN A 172 0.45 -16.51 0.90
N ASN A 173 -0.45 -15.55 0.71
CA ASN A 173 -1.64 -15.67 -0.14
C ASN A 173 -1.44 -14.89 -1.44
N ILE A 174 -0.93 -15.53 -2.47
CA ILE A 174 -0.81 -14.90 -3.80
C ILE A 174 -2.15 -15.05 -4.51
N VAL A 175 -3.04 -14.08 -4.30
CA VAL A 175 -4.31 -14.00 -5.01
C VAL A 175 -4.01 -13.69 -6.48
N ARG A 176 -4.41 -14.59 -7.37
CA ARG A 176 -4.38 -14.35 -8.82
C ARG A 176 -5.58 -13.45 -9.15
N GLY A 177 -5.30 -12.20 -9.49
CA GLY A 177 -6.28 -11.28 -10.06
C GLY A 177 -6.46 -11.53 -11.54
#